data_AF-A0A7S0DV15-F1
#
_entry.id   AF-A0A7S0DV15-F1
#
_cell.length_a   1.000
_cell.length_b   1.000
_cell.length_c   1.000
_cell.angle_alpha   90.00
_cell.angle_beta   90.00
_cell.angle_gamma   90.00
#
_symmetry.space_group_name_H-M   'P 1'
#
loop_
_entity.id
_entity.type
_entity.pdbx_description
1 polymer ?
#
loop_
_entity_poly.entity_id
_entity_poly.type
_entity_poly.pdbx_seq_one_letter_code
_entity_poly.pdbx_strand_id
1 'polypeptide(L)'
;RASRPPILGMPPQQNEEVDEEAGVAGEEDHQQMVMRNPDGSMVMLLSPNNPYHKAQLEHDSAAPPQDSGTESPPVINPAILEQFHGPLQLERMARVVRLLALFDMAFSLMHAMADLWPAAVAASVMSYSGYLGARLFRRDLTRVYLVYLTLFALSRVAFAAQYLVVPLPATAPPSLPIYLSLTAMVQLVIAHFVWRFYTLLPSTIEQARFVHYVAEQHAMIMDQQRHP
;
A
#
# COMPACT_ATOMS: atom_id res chain seq x y z
N ARG A 1 -7.91 90.40 18.24
CA ARG A 1 -6.62 90.51 17.54
C ARG A 1 -6.31 89.13 16.98
N ALA A 2 -6.74 88.77 15.77
CA ALA A 2 -6.13 89.14 14.48
C ALA A 2 -4.63 88.77 14.50
N SER A 3 -4.18 87.69 13.84
CA SER A 3 -4.02 87.65 12.38
C SER A 3 -3.89 86.22 11.84
N ARG A 4 -4.80 85.87 10.92
CA ARG A 4 -4.68 84.89 9.81
C ARG A 4 -3.84 85.58 8.68
N PRO A 5 -3.55 85.02 7.47
CA PRO A 5 -3.53 83.64 6.90
C PRO A 5 -2.35 83.49 5.85
N PRO A 6 -2.40 82.87 4.63
CA PRO A 6 -2.89 81.57 4.09
C PRO A 6 -1.90 80.88 3.06
N ILE A 7 -2.41 79.87 2.31
CA ILE A 7 -2.15 79.54 0.87
C ILE A 7 -1.05 78.47 0.61
N LEU A 8 -1.18 77.44 -0.25
CA LEU A 8 -2.12 77.03 -1.32
C LEU A 8 -1.97 75.51 -1.54
N GLY A 9 -2.99 74.82 -2.07
CA GLY A 9 -2.79 73.56 -2.80
C GLY A 9 -3.83 72.46 -2.58
N MET A 10 -5.08 72.71 -3.00
CA MET A 10 -6.14 71.70 -3.21
C MET A 10 -5.84 70.79 -4.44
N PRO A 11 -6.55 69.66 -4.70
CA PRO A 11 -7.94 69.38 -4.30
C PRO A 11 -8.26 67.97 -3.75
N PRO A 12 -9.45 67.81 -3.14
CA PRO A 12 -10.10 66.52 -2.97
C PRO A 12 -10.79 66.11 -4.28
N GLN A 13 -10.48 64.93 -4.80
CA GLN A 13 -11.28 64.34 -5.87
C GLN A 13 -12.44 63.55 -5.26
N GLN A 14 -13.64 64.09 -5.51
CA GLN A 14 -14.92 63.41 -5.73
C GLN A 14 -14.97 61.92 -5.41
N ASN A 15 -15.65 61.60 -4.31
CA ASN A 15 -16.50 60.42 -4.22
C ASN A 15 -17.83 60.78 -4.90
N GLU A 16 -18.09 60.20 -6.06
CA GLU A 16 -19.45 59.97 -6.56
C GLU A 16 -19.55 58.52 -6.99
N GLU A 17 -20.67 57.92 -6.59
CA GLU A 17 -21.08 56.53 -6.67
C GLU A 17 -21.02 55.96 -8.09
N VAL A 18 -20.97 54.63 -8.20
CA VAL A 18 -22.03 53.84 -8.86
C VAL A 18 -21.59 52.36 -8.98
N ASP A 19 -22.51 51.52 -8.50
CA ASP A 19 -22.79 50.11 -8.79
C ASP A 19 -21.90 48.98 -8.28
N GLU A 20 -22.55 48.20 -7.40
CA GLU A 20 -22.32 46.82 -7.03
C GLU A 20 -22.16 45.94 -8.28
N GLU A 21 -20.98 45.35 -8.48
CA GLU A 21 -20.86 44.15 -9.28
C GLU A 21 -19.72 43.25 -8.78
N ALA A 22 -20.00 41.94 -8.86
CA ALA A 22 -19.12 40.80 -8.61
C ALA A 22 -18.80 40.47 -7.15
N GLY A 23 -19.81 39.94 -6.46
CA GLY A 23 -19.59 39.09 -5.30
C GLY A 23 -18.94 37.73 -5.64
N VAL A 24 -18.53 37.09 -4.54
CA VAL A 24 -18.46 35.65 -4.31
C VAL A 24 -17.19 34.92 -4.76
N ALA A 25 -16.35 34.67 -3.75
CA ALA A 25 -15.70 33.40 -3.41
C ALA A 25 -15.44 32.41 -4.56
N GLY A 26 -14.16 32.20 -4.87
CA GLY A 26 -13.69 30.94 -5.43
C GLY A 26 -13.73 29.85 -4.37
N GLU A 27 -14.94 29.39 -4.02
CA GLU A 27 -15.11 28.05 -3.47
C GLU A 27 -14.83 27.07 -4.61
N GLU A 28 -13.75 26.29 -4.49
CA GLU A 28 -13.59 25.11 -5.33
C GLU A 28 -14.78 24.20 -5.04
N ASP A 29 -15.75 24.22 -5.94
CA ASP A 29 -17.05 23.58 -5.78
C ASP A 29 -16.85 22.05 -5.82
N HIS A 30 -16.44 21.50 -4.67
CA HIS A 30 -16.31 20.08 -4.46
C HIS A 30 -17.73 19.54 -4.43
N GLN A 31 -18.14 18.87 -5.51
CA GLN A 31 -19.41 18.16 -5.53
C GLN A 31 -19.39 17.09 -4.42
N GLN A 32 -20.13 17.39 -3.36
CA GLN A 32 -20.36 16.49 -2.24
C GLN A 32 -21.44 15.51 -2.64
N MET A 33 -21.05 14.27 -2.93
CA MET A 33 -22.00 13.18 -3.07
C MET A 33 -22.18 12.53 -1.70
N VAL A 34 -23.36 12.68 -1.10
CA VAL A 34 -23.69 12.04 0.18
C VAL A 34 -24.27 10.66 -0.10
N MET A 35 -23.47 9.62 0.11
CA MET A 35 -23.91 8.23 -0.02
C MET A 35 -24.46 7.75 1.33
N ARG A 36 -25.71 7.26 1.36
CA ARG A 36 -26.30 6.65 2.56
C ARG A 36 -26.10 5.14 2.56
N ASN A 37 -25.39 4.64 3.57
CA ASN A 37 -25.27 3.22 3.90
C ASN A 37 -26.12 2.87 5.12
N PRO A 38 -26.45 1.58 5.35
CA PRO A 38 -27.20 1.13 6.53
C PRO A 38 -26.51 1.47 7.86
N ASP A 39 -25.19 1.69 7.86
CA ASP A 39 -24.40 2.08 9.04
C ASP A 39 -24.19 3.61 9.17
N GLY A 40 -24.77 4.42 8.27
CA GLY A 40 -24.67 5.89 8.29
C GLY A 40 -24.39 6.51 6.91
N SER A 41 -24.46 7.84 6.83
CA SER A 41 -24.14 8.59 5.60
C SER A 41 -22.64 8.90 5.51
N MET A 42 -22.03 8.55 4.38
CA MET A 42 -20.66 8.91 4.03
C MET A 42 -20.70 10.01 2.97
N VAL A 43 -19.99 11.11 3.21
CA VAL A 43 -19.83 12.19 2.23
C VAL A 43 -18.58 11.91 1.42
N MET A 44 -18.73 11.68 0.13
CA MET A 44 -17.62 11.59 -0.81
C MET A 44 -17.43 12.94 -1.50
N LEU A 45 -16.24 13.50 -1.34
CA LEU A 45 -15.80 14.68 -2.08
C LEU A 45 -15.24 14.20 -3.42
N LEU A 46 -15.97 14.46 -4.49
CA LEU A 46 -15.48 14.16 -5.84
C LEU A 46 -14.54 15.27 -6.29
N SER A 47 -13.34 14.89 -6.73
CA SER A 47 -12.40 15.83 -7.32
C SER A 47 -12.95 16.35 -8.65
N PRO A 48 -12.88 17.67 -8.92
CA PRO A 48 -13.42 18.28 -10.14
C PRO A 48 -12.78 17.75 -11.44
N ASN A 49 -11.64 17.06 -11.37
CA ASN A 49 -10.95 16.46 -12.52
C ASN A 49 -11.18 14.94 -12.62
N ASN A 50 -12.45 14.50 -12.50
CA ASN A 50 -12.79 13.10 -12.71
C ASN A 50 -13.00 12.78 -14.21
N PRO A 51 -12.12 12.01 -14.87
CA PRO A 51 -12.24 11.69 -16.30
C PRO A 51 -13.48 10.85 -16.63
N TYR A 52 -14.10 10.20 -15.65
CA TYR A 52 -15.32 9.41 -15.83
C TYR A 52 -16.58 10.29 -16.01
N HIS A 53 -16.53 11.58 -15.65
CA HIS A 53 -17.68 12.49 -15.76
C HIS A 53 -17.95 12.94 -17.21
N LYS A 54 -16.91 13.02 -18.05
CA LYS A 54 -17.05 13.40 -19.47
C LYS A 54 -17.75 12.32 -20.30
N ALA A 55 -17.54 11.06 -19.94
CA ALA A 55 -18.19 9.92 -20.59
C ALA A 55 -19.70 9.87 -20.32
N GLN A 56 -20.18 10.36 -19.17
CA GLN A 56 -21.61 10.48 -18.87
C GLN A 56 -22.25 11.64 -19.64
N LEU A 57 -21.59 12.79 -19.72
CA LEU A 57 -22.10 13.96 -20.45
C LEU A 57 -22.22 13.73 -21.98
N GLU A 58 -21.36 12.91 -22.57
CA GLU A 58 -21.47 12.53 -23.99
C GLU A 58 -22.64 11.57 -24.27
N HIS A 59 -23.16 10.86 -23.25
CA HIS A 59 -24.32 9.99 -23.39
C HIS A 59 -25.66 10.72 -23.21
N ASP A 60 -25.67 11.86 -22.52
CA ASP A 60 -26.89 12.62 -22.20
C ASP A 60 -27.23 13.75 -23.23
N SER A 61 -26.44 13.91 -24.29
CA SER A 61 -26.71 14.92 -25.35
C SER A 61 -27.78 14.51 -26.38
N ALA A 62 -28.54 13.45 -26.14
CA ALA A 62 -29.78 13.15 -26.86
C ALA A 62 -30.99 13.56 -26.00
N ALA A 63 -31.74 14.56 -26.47
CA ALA A 63 -32.80 15.32 -25.78
C ALA A 63 -33.90 14.50 -25.04
N PRO A 64 -34.66 15.12 -24.11
CA PRO A 64 -35.13 14.51 -22.85
C PRO A 64 -36.56 13.93 -22.91
N PRO A 65 -36.96 13.20 -21.86
CA PRO A 65 -38.11 13.66 -21.10
C PRO A 65 -37.82 13.76 -19.61
N GLN A 66 -38.36 14.82 -19.01
CA GLN A 66 -38.58 14.94 -17.58
C GLN A 66 -39.33 13.70 -17.08
N ASP A 67 -38.74 12.93 -16.18
CA ASP A 67 -39.52 12.41 -15.07
C ASP A 67 -38.69 12.28 -13.80
N SER A 68 -39.41 12.58 -12.73
CA SER A 68 -39.01 12.74 -11.36
C SER A 68 -38.24 11.55 -10.75
N GLY A 69 -37.10 11.89 -10.15
CA GLY A 69 -36.56 11.28 -8.93
C GLY A 69 -36.60 9.75 -8.82
N THR A 70 -35.55 9.09 -9.33
CA THR A 70 -34.78 8.10 -8.55
C THR A 70 -33.44 7.93 -9.27
N GLU A 71 -32.42 8.70 -8.89
CA GLU A 71 -31.05 8.34 -9.23
C GLU A 71 -30.78 7.00 -8.54
N SER A 72 -30.94 5.90 -9.28
CA SER A 72 -30.47 4.60 -8.84
C SER A 72 -28.98 4.76 -8.51
N PRO A 73 -28.52 4.38 -7.31
CA PRO A 73 -27.11 4.48 -6.96
C PRO A 73 -26.30 3.79 -8.04
N PRO A 74 -25.08 4.29 -8.37
CA PRO A 74 -24.22 3.63 -9.35
C PRO A 74 -24.14 2.16 -8.95
N VAL A 75 -24.72 1.29 -9.78
CA VAL A 75 -24.68 -0.16 -9.56
C VAL A 75 -23.26 -0.55 -9.86
N ILE A 76 -22.40 -0.45 -8.84
CA ILE A 76 -21.05 -0.98 -8.87
C ILE A 76 -21.23 -2.46 -9.08
N ASN A 77 -20.99 -2.90 -10.32
CA ASN A 77 -21.18 -4.27 -10.73
C ASN A 77 -20.32 -5.13 -9.80
N PRO A 78 -20.89 -6.02 -8.96
CA PRO A 78 -20.14 -6.75 -7.93
C PRO A 78 -19.02 -7.61 -8.55
N ALA A 79 -19.18 -8.00 -9.82
CA ALA A 79 -18.16 -8.67 -10.61
C ALA A 79 -16.85 -7.87 -10.76
N ILE A 80 -16.93 -6.54 -10.83
CA ILE A 80 -15.74 -5.67 -10.95
C ILE A 80 -15.01 -5.60 -9.61
N LEU A 81 -15.75 -5.51 -8.49
CA LEU A 81 -15.18 -5.54 -7.14
C LEU A 81 -14.48 -6.87 -6.84
N GLU A 82 -15.08 -8.00 -7.22
CA GLU A 82 -14.46 -9.32 -7.10
C GLU A 82 -13.14 -9.42 -7.89
N GLN A 83 -13.07 -8.77 -9.07
CA GLN A 83 -11.87 -8.75 -9.90
C GLN A 83 -10.69 -7.99 -9.25
N PHE A 84 -10.96 -6.99 -8.40
CA PHE A 84 -9.92 -6.22 -7.68
C PHE A 84 -9.58 -6.80 -6.30
N HIS A 85 -10.48 -7.55 -5.66
CA HIS A 85 -10.23 -8.14 -4.35
C HIS A 85 -9.03 -9.10 -4.33
N GLY A 86 -8.90 -9.95 -5.35
CA GLY A 86 -7.76 -10.87 -5.47
C GLY A 86 -6.40 -10.14 -5.55
N PRO A 87 -6.21 -9.22 -6.52
CA PRO A 87 -5.00 -8.41 -6.63
C PRO A 87 -4.65 -7.60 -5.39
N LEU A 88 -5.62 -6.95 -4.73
CA LEU A 88 -5.37 -6.18 -3.51
C LEU A 88 -4.91 -7.06 -2.34
N GLN A 89 -5.53 -8.23 -2.16
CA GLN A 89 -5.10 -9.18 -1.13
C GLN A 89 -3.68 -9.69 -1.40
N LEU A 90 -3.36 -9.95 -2.68
CA LEU A 90 -2.02 -10.35 -3.10
C LEU A 90 -1.00 -9.26 -2.79
N GLU A 91 -1.32 -7.99 -3.07
CA GLU A 91 -0.45 -6.86 -2.80
C GLU A 91 -0.19 -6.70 -1.29
N ARG A 92 -1.24 -6.77 -0.47
CA ARG A 92 -1.11 -6.71 0.99
C ARG A 92 -0.22 -7.83 1.52
N MET A 93 -0.43 -9.05 1.04
CA MET A 93 0.39 -10.19 1.43
C MET A 93 1.84 -10.05 0.94
N ALA A 94 2.04 -9.52 -0.27
CA ALA A 94 3.37 -9.25 -0.81
C ALA A 94 4.15 -8.27 0.07
N ARG A 95 3.51 -7.19 0.56
CA ARG A 95 4.15 -6.24 1.49
C ARG A 95 4.60 -6.93 2.77
N VAL A 96 3.77 -7.80 3.35
CA VAL A 96 4.12 -8.59 4.55
C VAL A 96 5.31 -9.51 4.26
N VAL A 97 5.27 -10.27 3.16
CA VAL A 97 6.37 -11.18 2.80
C VAL A 97 7.67 -10.43 2.54
N ARG A 98 7.62 -9.25 1.88
CA ARG A 98 8.80 -8.40 1.68
C ARG A 98 9.41 -7.96 3.01
N LEU A 99 8.58 -7.55 3.97
CA LEU A 99 9.05 -7.17 5.31
C LEU A 99 9.68 -8.37 6.04
N LEU A 100 9.01 -9.53 6.04
CA LEU A 100 9.54 -10.75 6.65
C LEU A 100 10.87 -11.17 6.01
N ALA A 101 10.98 -11.11 4.69
CA ALA A 101 12.22 -11.41 3.97
C ALA A 101 13.35 -10.42 4.31
N LEU A 102 13.03 -9.14 4.51
CA LEU A 102 14.01 -8.14 4.96
C LEU A 102 14.49 -8.40 6.38
N PHE A 103 13.59 -8.75 7.30
CA PHE A 103 13.98 -9.16 8.65
C PHE A 103 14.87 -10.40 8.63
N ASP A 104 14.47 -11.44 7.88
CA ASP A 104 15.24 -12.67 7.72
C ASP A 104 16.64 -12.40 7.14
N MET A 105 16.73 -11.50 6.15
CA MET A 105 17.99 -11.05 5.57
C MET A 105 18.85 -10.29 6.58
N ALA A 106 18.25 -9.39 7.38
CA ALA A 106 18.97 -8.62 8.39
C ALA A 106 19.53 -9.52 9.51
N PHE A 107 18.74 -10.49 9.99
CA PHE A 107 19.22 -11.47 10.98
C PHE A 107 20.32 -12.36 10.41
N SER A 108 20.18 -12.80 9.16
CA SER A 108 21.20 -13.60 8.48
C SER A 108 22.50 -12.81 8.27
N LEU A 109 22.39 -11.53 7.90
CA LEU A 109 23.54 -10.64 7.74
C LEU A 109 24.23 -10.36 9.07
N MET A 110 23.47 -10.14 10.15
CA MET A 110 24.01 -9.97 11.49
C MET A 110 24.82 -11.19 11.93
N HIS A 111 24.31 -12.41 11.67
CA HIS A 111 25.04 -13.65 11.93
C HIS A 111 26.28 -13.79 11.04
N ALA A 112 26.18 -13.39 9.77
CA ALA A 112 27.31 -13.41 8.85
C ALA A 112 28.42 -12.44 9.29
N MET A 113 28.08 -11.29 9.86
CA MET A 113 29.08 -10.34 10.37
C MET A 113 29.72 -10.80 11.69
N ALA A 114 28.98 -11.53 12.53
CA ALA A 114 29.50 -12.02 13.80
C ALA A 114 30.54 -13.15 13.62
N ASP A 115 30.23 -14.16 12.80
CA ASP A 115 31.03 -15.39 12.70
C ASP A 115 31.50 -15.74 11.28
N LEU A 116 31.22 -14.90 10.27
CA LEU A 116 31.56 -15.10 8.85
C LEU A 116 31.25 -16.51 8.30
N TRP A 117 30.17 -17.11 8.79
CA TRP A 117 29.76 -18.43 8.33
C TRP A 117 29.27 -18.38 6.88
N PRO A 118 29.81 -19.21 5.97
CA PRO A 118 29.34 -19.30 4.59
C PRO A 118 27.83 -19.57 4.50
N ALA A 119 27.29 -20.33 5.46
CA ALA A 119 25.87 -20.58 5.59
C ALA A 119 25.04 -19.30 5.82
N ALA A 120 25.56 -18.33 6.58
CA ALA A 120 24.86 -17.06 6.83
C ALA A 120 24.87 -16.13 5.61
N VAL A 121 25.93 -16.18 4.79
CA VAL A 121 25.98 -15.48 3.50
C VAL A 121 25.04 -16.14 2.49
N ALA A 122 25.00 -17.47 2.42
CA ALA A 122 24.04 -18.18 1.58
C ALA A 122 22.59 -17.87 2.02
N ALA A 123 22.36 -17.78 3.34
CA ALA A 123 21.06 -17.41 3.90
C ALA A 123 20.59 -16.04 3.42
N SER A 124 21.45 -15.01 3.45
CA SER A 124 21.08 -13.66 3.01
C SER A 124 20.74 -13.61 1.52
N VAL A 125 21.48 -14.33 0.67
CA VAL A 125 21.18 -14.45 -0.76
C VAL A 125 19.84 -15.16 -0.99
N MET A 126 19.54 -16.21 -0.22
CA MET A 126 18.26 -16.90 -0.31
C MET A 126 17.10 -16.02 0.17
N SER A 127 17.25 -15.27 1.26
CA SER A 127 16.26 -14.30 1.72
C SER A 127 16.01 -13.19 0.69
N TYR A 128 17.05 -12.75 -0.02
CA TYR A 128 16.91 -11.79 -1.12
C TYR A 128 16.06 -12.35 -2.27
N SER A 129 16.18 -13.65 -2.58
CA SER A 129 15.31 -14.30 -3.57
C SER A 129 13.83 -14.27 -3.17
N GLY A 130 13.54 -14.41 -1.88
CA GLY A 130 12.20 -14.25 -1.31
C GLY A 130 11.63 -12.84 -1.49
N TYR A 131 12.46 -11.84 -1.21
CA TYR A 131 12.12 -10.43 -1.45
C TYR A 131 11.81 -10.16 -2.93
N LEU A 132 12.66 -10.63 -3.85
CA LEU A 132 12.45 -10.49 -5.29
C LEU A 132 11.20 -11.25 -5.76
N GLY A 133 10.95 -12.45 -5.24
CA GLY A 133 9.75 -13.23 -5.54
C GLY A 133 8.46 -12.49 -5.16
N ALA A 134 8.44 -11.86 -3.98
CA ALA A 134 7.31 -11.05 -3.52
C ALA A 134 7.22 -9.67 -4.20
N ARG A 135 8.34 -9.12 -4.68
CA ARG A 135 8.35 -7.86 -5.44
C ARG A 135 7.80 -8.04 -6.84
N LEU A 136 8.27 -9.07 -7.54
CA LEU A 136 7.95 -9.33 -8.96
C LEU A 136 6.77 -10.29 -9.14
N PHE A 137 6.15 -10.75 -8.04
CA PHE A 137 5.11 -11.79 -8.04
C PHE A 137 5.53 -13.06 -8.82
N ARG A 138 6.81 -13.45 -8.70
CA ARG A 138 7.37 -14.61 -9.41
C ARG A 138 7.29 -15.86 -8.54
N ARG A 139 6.42 -16.78 -8.94
CA ARG A 139 6.16 -18.05 -8.26
C ARG A 139 7.41 -18.93 -8.09
N ASP A 140 8.30 -18.95 -9.07
CA ASP A 140 9.54 -19.76 -9.01
C ASP A 140 10.50 -19.29 -7.91
N LEU A 141 10.71 -17.98 -7.80
CA LEU A 141 11.58 -17.40 -6.77
C LEU A 141 11.01 -17.64 -5.37
N THR A 142 9.69 -17.43 -5.21
CA THR A 142 9.01 -17.72 -3.94
C THR A 142 9.07 -19.21 -3.59
N ARG A 143 9.00 -20.11 -4.58
CA ARG A 143 9.15 -21.57 -4.36
C ARG A 143 10.55 -21.91 -3.84
N VAL A 144 11.60 -21.38 -4.46
CA VAL A 144 12.99 -21.61 -4.02
C VAL A 144 13.17 -21.11 -2.59
N TYR A 145 12.70 -19.90 -2.29
CA TYR A 145 12.79 -19.32 -0.95
C TYR A 145 12.02 -20.16 0.09
N LEU A 146 10.83 -20.65 -0.25
CA LEU A 146 10.05 -21.50 0.64
C LEU A 146 10.76 -22.83 0.94
N VAL A 147 11.31 -23.51 -0.08
CA VAL A 147 12.06 -24.76 0.10
C VAL A 147 13.25 -24.51 1.04
N TYR A 148 13.98 -23.42 0.81
CA TYR A 148 15.07 -23.00 1.68
C TYR A 148 14.61 -22.81 3.14
N LEU A 149 13.54 -22.04 3.38
CA LEU A 149 12.99 -21.81 4.73
C LEU A 149 12.62 -23.12 5.42
N THR A 150 11.98 -24.05 4.71
CA THR A 150 11.58 -25.34 5.28
C THR A 150 12.77 -26.21 5.65
N LEU A 151 13.76 -26.35 4.77
CA LEU A 151 14.97 -27.12 5.04
C LEU A 151 15.76 -26.50 6.20
N PHE A 152 15.86 -25.18 6.24
CA PHE A 152 16.59 -24.48 7.29
C PHE A 152 15.90 -24.64 8.66
N ALA A 153 14.57 -24.49 8.73
CA ALA A 153 13.80 -24.76 9.93
C ALA A 153 13.95 -26.22 10.40
N LEU A 154 13.82 -27.19 9.49
CA LEU A 154 14.00 -28.62 9.80
C LEU A 154 15.41 -28.91 10.33
N SER A 155 16.44 -28.31 9.75
CA SER A 155 17.82 -28.46 10.21
C SER A 155 17.99 -27.97 11.65
N ARG A 156 17.40 -26.81 12.01
CA ARG A 156 17.48 -26.26 13.37
C ARG A 156 16.74 -27.10 14.39
N VAL A 157 15.57 -27.64 14.03
CA VAL A 157 14.83 -28.59 14.86
C VAL A 157 15.63 -29.87 15.07
N ALA A 158 16.24 -30.42 14.00
CA ALA A 158 17.07 -31.61 14.11
C ALA A 158 18.29 -31.39 15.02
N PHE A 159 18.98 -30.25 14.89
CA PHE A 159 20.09 -29.89 15.79
C PHE A 159 19.61 -29.69 17.22
N ALA A 160 18.50 -28.98 17.44
CA ALA A 160 17.95 -28.79 18.79
C ALA A 160 17.58 -30.14 19.45
N ALA A 161 16.97 -31.06 18.69
CA ALA A 161 16.62 -32.39 19.15
C ALA A 161 17.87 -33.25 19.43
N GLN A 162 18.92 -33.13 18.61
CA GLN A 162 20.18 -33.82 18.85
C GLN A 162 20.78 -33.44 20.21
N TYR A 163 20.72 -32.17 20.59
CA TYR A 163 21.21 -31.68 21.89
C TYR A 163 20.35 -32.10 23.10
N LEU A 164 19.17 -32.70 22.88
CA LEU A 164 18.41 -33.37 23.95
C LEU A 164 18.95 -34.77 24.25
N VAL A 165 19.59 -35.41 23.25
CA VAL A 165 20.11 -36.79 23.36
C VAL A 165 21.61 -36.79 23.66
N VAL A 166 22.36 -35.85 23.07
CA VAL A 166 23.81 -35.73 23.22
C VAL A 166 24.09 -34.49 24.07
N PRO A 167 24.86 -34.61 25.18
CA PRO A 167 25.19 -33.47 26.03
C PRO A 167 25.93 -32.40 25.22
N LEU A 168 25.62 -31.13 25.51
CA LEU A 168 26.29 -30.01 24.86
C LEU A 168 27.81 -30.07 25.11
N PRO A 169 28.62 -29.72 24.09
CA PRO A 169 30.05 -29.54 24.31
C PRO A 169 30.26 -28.44 25.36
N ALA A 170 31.27 -28.59 26.22
CA ALA A 170 31.52 -27.67 27.34
C ALA A 170 31.75 -26.21 26.92
N THR A 171 32.06 -25.98 25.65
CA THR A 171 32.27 -24.65 25.04
C THR A 171 30.98 -24.00 24.55
N ALA A 172 29.87 -24.74 24.43
CA ALA A 172 28.61 -24.22 23.94
C ALA A 172 27.78 -23.58 25.07
N PRO A 173 27.10 -22.45 24.80
CA PRO A 173 26.22 -21.84 25.77
C PRO A 173 25.02 -22.76 26.06
N PRO A 174 24.58 -22.89 27.32
CA PRO A 174 23.47 -23.76 27.70
C PRO A 174 22.14 -23.34 27.08
N SER A 175 22.02 -22.08 26.66
CA SER A 175 20.84 -21.52 25.99
C SER A 175 20.73 -21.89 24.50
N LEU A 176 21.75 -22.53 23.91
CA LEU A 176 21.80 -22.83 22.48
C LEU A 176 20.59 -23.66 21.97
N PRO A 177 20.11 -24.72 22.65
CA PRO A 177 18.97 -25.50 22.15
C PRO A 177 17.67 -24.69 22.17
N ILE A 178 17.49 -23.86 23.19
CA ILE A 178 16.35 -22.94 23.31
C ILE A 178 16.39 -21.92 22.17
N TYR A 179 17.57 -21.35 21.90
CA TYR A 179 17.78 -20.41 20.81
C TYR A 179 17.47 -21.05 19.44
N LEU A 180 17.98 -22.25 19.17
CA LEU A 180 17.69 -22.97 17.92
C LEU A 180 16.19 -23.26 17.77
N SER A 181 15.53 -23.65 18.86
CA SER A 181 14.09 -23.95 18.84
C SER A 181 13.24 -22.70 18.58
N LEU A 182 13.52 -21.60 19.27
CA LEU A 182 12.82 -20.32 19.10
C LEU A 182 12.98 -19.81 17.66
N THR A 183 14.22 -19.84 17.15
CA THR A 183 14.50 -19.35 15.82
C THR A 183 13.96 -20.25 14.71
N ALA A 184 13.86 -21.57 14.94
CA ALA A 184 13.13 -22.49 14.05
C ALA A 184 11.62 -22.18 14.03
N MET A 185 11.02 -21.89 15.18
CA MET A 185 9.61 -21.51 15.28
C MET A 185 9.33 -20.23 14.48
N VAL A 186 10.16 -19.20 14.63
CA VAL A 186 10.05 -17.96 13.84
C VAL A 186 10.12 -18.25 12.34
N GLN A 187 11.03 -19.12 11.90
CA GLN A 187 11.15 -19.49 10.49
C GLN A 187 9.93 -20.25 9.95
N LEU A 188 9.33 -21.13 10.75
CA LEU A 188 8.09 -21.81 10.38
C LEU A 188 6.93 -20.82 10.24
N VAL A 189 6.85 -19.81 11.11
CA VAL A 189 5.86 -18.73 10.98
C VAL A 189 6.08 -17.95 9.68
N ILE A 190 7.32 -17.59 9.37
CA ILE A 190 7.65 -16.92 8.10
C ILE A 190 7.27 -17.82 6.92
N ALA A 191 7.65 -19.10 6.96
CA ALA A 191 7.32 -20.08 5.92
C ALA A 191 5.81 -20.22 5.73
N HIS A 192 5.00 -20.16 6.79
CA HIS A 192 3.55 -20.17 6.69
C HIS A 192 3.01 -18.97 5.91
N PHE A 193 3.49 -17.76 6.19
CA PHE A 193 3.08 -16.56 5.43
C PHE A 193 3.54 -16.62 3.97
N VAL A 194 4.77 -17.07 3.72
CA VAL A 194 5.33 -17.24 2.37
C VAL A 194 4.57 -18.32 1.60
N TRP A 195 4.19 -19.42 2.25
CA TRP A 195 3.36 -20.47 1.65
C TRP A 195 2.00 -19.92 1.26
N ARG A 196 1.35 -19.18 2.15
CA ARG A 196 0.05 -18.57 1.87
C ARG A 196 0.13 -17.59 0.70
N PHE A 197 1.19 -16.79 0.64
CA PHE A 197 1.47 -15.95 -0.52
C PHE A 197 1.69 -16.78 -1.79
N TYR A 198 2.48 -17.86 -1.71
CA TYR A 198 2.73 -18.76 -2.83
C TYR A 198 1.46 -19.39 -3.40
N THR A 199 0.51 -19.77 -2.54
CA THR A 199 -0.77 -20.34 -2.99
C THR A 199 -1.65 -19.33 -3.73
N LEU A 200 -1.50 -18.04 -3.43
CA LEU A 200 -2.25 -16.96 -4.06
C LEU A 200 -1.58 -16.45 -5.35
N LEU A 201 -0.30 -16.78 -5.58
CA LEU A 201 0.43 -16.33 -6.75
C LEU A 201 -0.20 -16.90 -8.04
N PRO A 202 -0.44 -16.05 -9.06
CA PRO A 202 -0.94 -16.52 -10.33
C PRO A 202 0.05 -17.51 -10.96
N SER A 203 -0.50 -18.52 -11.64
CA SER A 203 0.29 -19.52 -12.35
C SER A 203 0.74 -19.02 -13.73
N THR A 204 0.07 -18.00 -14.28
CA THR A 204 0.34 -17.46 -15.61
C THR A 204 1.05 -16.10 -15.56
N ILE A 205 1.91 -15.85 -16.54
CA ILE A 205 2.71 -14.62 -16.65
C ILE A 205 1.81 -13.39 -16.88
N GLU A 206 0.71 -13.55 -17.62
CA GLU A 206 -0.23 -12.46 -17.92
C GLU A 206 -0.96 -11.97 -16.66
N GLN A 207 -1.41 -12.88 -15.81
CA GLN A 207 -2.00 -12.53 -14.52
C GLN A 207 -0.99 -11.86 -13.59
N ALA A 208 0.27 -12.31 -13.59
CA ALA A 208 1.33 -11.66 -12.82
C ALA A 208 1.57 -10.20 -13.28
N ARG A 209 1.57 -9.95 -14.60
CA ARG A 209 1.69 -8.60 -15.16
C ARG A 209 0.48 -7.72 -14.81
N PHE A 210 -0.73 -8.28 -14.88
CA PHE A 210 -1.95 -7.55 -14.49
C PHE A 210 -1.90 -7.13 -13.02
N VAL A 211 -1.52 -8.04 -12.11
CA VAL A 211 -1.41 -7.70 -10.68
C VAL A 211 -0.31 -6.66 -10.44
N HIS A 212 0.81 -6.74 -11.15
CA HIS A 212 1.85 -5.72 -11.07
C HIS A 212 1.34 -4.35 -11.53
N TYR A 213 0.63 -4.28 -12.65
CA TYR A 213 0.05 -3.05 -13.17
C TYR A 213 -0.95 -2.44 -12.17
N VAL A 214 -1.85 -3.24 -11.62
CA VAL A 214 -2.82 -2.78 -10.60
C VAL A 214 -2.10 -2.26 -9.35
N ALA A 215 -1.06 -2.95 -8.89
CA ALA A 215 -0.28 -2.52 -7.74
C ALA A 215 0.47 -1.20 -7.99
N GLU A 216 1.01 -0.99 -9.19
CA GLU A 216 1.65 0.27 -9.57
C GLU A 216 0.65 1.43 -9.65
N GLN A 217 -0.52 1.21 -10.26
CA GLN A 217 -1.58 2.22 -10.31
C GLN A 217 -2.03 2.63 -8.89
N HIS A 218 -2.22 1.65 -8.01
CA HIS A 218 -2.59 1.90 -6.62
C HIS A 218 -1.51 2.70 -5.86
N ALA A 219 -0.23 2.42 -6.10
CA ALA A 219 0.87 3.17 -5.50
C ALA A 219 0.91 4.63 -5.99
N MET A 220 0.72 4.87 -7.30
CA MET A 220 0.70 6.22 -7.88
C MET A 220 -0.45 7.06 -7.31
N ILE A 221 -1.65 6.47 -7.17
CA ILE A 221 -2.81 7.15 -6.57
C ILE A 221 -2.52 7.56 -5.12
N MET A 222 -1.91 6.66 -4.34
CA MET A 222 -1.56 6.93 -2.95
C MET A 222 -0.50 8.02 -2.80
N ASP A 223 0.46 8.11 -3.72
CA ASP A 223 1.48 9.18 -3.71
C ASP A 223 0.89 10.54 -4.13
N GLN A 224 -0.03 10.54 -5.10
CA GLN A 224 -0.73 11.76 -5.51
C GLN A 224 -1.59 12.36 -4.39
N GLN A 225 -2.16 11.52 -3.51
CA GLN A 225 -2.90 11.98 -2.33
C GLN A 225 -2.01 12.52 -1.19
N ARG A 226 -0.70 12.27 -1.21
CA ARG A 226 0.24 12.78 -0.18
C ARG A 226 0.83 14.13 -0.50
N HIS A 227 0.75 14.56 -1.75
CA HIS A 227 1.29 15.84 -2.22
C HIS A 227 0.18 16.64 -2.92
N PRO A 228 -0.76 17.22 -2.15
CA PRO A 228 -1.70 18.21 -2.68
C PRO A 228 -1.00 19.51 -3.09
#